data_AF-A0A9X4P0Y8-F1
#
_entry.id   AF-A0A9X4P0Y8-F1
#
_cell.length_a   1.000
_cell.length_b   1.000
_cell.length_c   1.000
_cell.angle_alpha   90.00
_cell.angle_beta   90.00
_cell.angle_gamma   90.00
#
_symmetry.space_group_name_H-M   'P 1'
#
loop_
_entity.id
_entity.type
_entity.pdbx_description
1 polymer ?
#
loop_
_entity_poly.entity_id
_entity_poly.type
_entity_poly.pdbx_seq_one_letter_code
_entity_poly.pdbx_strand_id
1 'polypeptide(L)' 'ITGENLTVETCNGVKELSLISFNGKASSVSVNLGKPVFEGAQIPSALQGEIIVKTVNFGGNDYCVTLVNV' A
#
# COMPACT_ATOMS: atom_id res chain seq x y z
N ILE A 1 6.64 -18.46 -19.27
CA ILE A 1 6.34 -17.70 -18.03
C ILE A 1 5.85 -18.73 -17.03
N THR A 2 6.50 -18.85 -15.89
CA THR A 2 6.09 -19.78 -14.82
C THR A 2 5.62 -18.94 -13.64
N GLY A 3 4.43 -19.25 -13.11
CA GLY A 3 3.90 -18.67 -11.89
C GLY A 3 4.27 -19.54 -10.70
N GLU A 4 4.89 -18.96 -9.69
CA GLU A 4 5.37 -19.67 -8.49
C GLU A 4 4.84 -18.93 -7.24
N ASN A 5 4.40 -19.68 -6.22
CA ASN A 5 4.01 -19.10 -4.93
C ASN A 5 5.01 -19.52 -3.86
N LEU A 6 5.44 -18.57 -3.02
CA LEU A 6 6.35 -18.84 -1.91
C LEU A 6 6.03 -17.96 -0.70
N THR A 7 6.57 -18.35 0.46
CA THR A 7 6.48 -17.58 1.69
C THR A 7 7.85 -17.07 2.13
N VAL A 8 7.87 -15.86 2.69
CA VAL A 8 9.08 -15.24 3.26
C VAL A 8 8.76 -14.73 4.66
N GLU A 9 9.55 -15.13 5.64
CA GLU A 9 9.48 -14.57 6.99
C GLU A 9 10.15 -13.20 7.03
N THR A 10 9.46 -12.23 7.62
CA THR A 10 9.93 -10.84 7.78
C THR A 10 9.83 -10.43 9.25
N CYS A 11 10.39 -9.26 9.60
CA CYS A 11 10.22 -8.70 10.94
C CYS A 11 8.75 -8.44 11.34
N ASN A 12 7.84 -8.38 10.36
CA ASN A 12 6.40 -8.21 10.57
C ASN A 12 5.61 -9.48 10.18
N GLY A 13 6.20 -10.65 10.42
CA GLY A 13 5.60 -11.95 10.17
C GLY A 13 5.83 -12.49 8.75
N VAL A 14 5.15 -13.60 8.46
CA VAL A 14 5.27 -14.31 7.18
C VAL A 14 4.45 -13.61 6.09
N LYS A 15 5.06 -13.40 4.93
CA LYS A 15 4.42 -12.82 3.74
C LYS A 15 4.30 -13.89 2.64
N GLU A 16 3.14 -13.93 1.99
CA GLU A 16 2.90 -14.73 0.80
C GLU A 16 3.21 -13.93 -0.46
N LEU A 17 4.00 -14.51 -1.36
CA LEU A 17 4.47 -13.89 -2.59
C LEU A 17 4.05 -14.73 -3.79
N SER A 18 3.62 -14.07 -4.86
CA SER A 18 3.40 -14.66 -6.18
C SER A 18 4.43 -14.13 -7.18
N LEU A 19 5.23 -15.02 -7.76
CA LEU A 19 6.34 -14.69 -8.65
C LEU A 19 5.98 -15.02 -10.09
N ILE A 20 6.40 -14.15 -10.99
CA ILE A 20 6.38 -14.38 -12.43
C ILE A 20 7.83 -14.43 -12.89
N SER A 21 8.26 -15.61 -13.33
CA SER A 21 9.65 -15.87 -13.76
C SER A 21 9.77 -15.94 -15.28
N PHE A 22 10.84 -15.33 -15.82
CA PHE A 22 11.23 -15.36 -17.22
C PHE A 22 12.72 -15.75 -17.34
N ASN A 23 13.04 -16.76 -18.16
CA ASN A 23 14.40 -17.30 -18.31
C ASN A 23 15.09 -17.64 -16.98
N GLY A 24 14.37 -18.27 -16.05
CA GLY A 24 14.91 -18.67 -14.74
C GLY A 24 15.21 -17.50 -13.78
N LYS A 25 14.77 -16.28 -14.11
CA LYS A 25 14.90 -15.10 -13.26
C LYS A 25 13.52 -14.55 -12.92
N ALA A 26 13.33 -14.13 -11.66
CA ALA A 26 12.13 -13.43 -11.27
C ALA A 26 12.03 -12.11 -12.06
N SER A 27 10.90 -11.91 -12.74
CA SER A 27 10.62 -10.73 -13.55
C SER A 27 9.60 -9.80 -12.89
N SER A 28 8.71 -10.36 -12.06
CA SER A 28 7.77 -9.62 -11.23
C SER A 28 7.42 -10.42 -9.98
N VAL A 29 7.13 -9.72 -8.89
CA VAL A 29 6.70 -10.29 -7.61
C VAL A 29 5.49 -9.51 -7.11
N SER A 30 4.43 -10.21 -6.75
CA SER A 30 3.22 -9.64 -6.13
C SER A 30 3.16 -10.08 -4.66
N VAL A 31 2.77 -9.15 -3.80
CA VAL A 31 2.61 -9.37 -2.36
C VAL A 31 1.29 -8.76 -1.89
N ASN A 32 0.63 -9.40 -0.93
CA ASN A 32 -0.53 -8.81 -0.27
C ASN A 32 -0.09 -7.79 0.78
N LEU A 33 -0.38 -6.50 0.53
CA LEU A 33 -0.05 -5.40 1.45
C LEU A 33 -1.09 -5.21 2.55
N GLY A 34 -2.25 -5.87 2.47
CA GLY A 34 -3.35 -5.71 3.42
C GLY A 34 -4.47 -4.79 2.90
N LYS A 35 -5.44 -4.54 3.77
CA LYS A 35 -6.61 -3.72 3.45
C LYS A 35 -6.27 -2.24 3.66
N PRO A 36 -6.55 -1.35 2.70
CA PRO A 36 -6.28 0.07 2.88
C PRO A 36 -7.17 0.68 3.97
N VAL A 37 -6.58 1.59 4.75
CA VAL A 37 -7.27 2.45 5.72
C VAL A 37 -7.17 3.90 5.25
N PHE A 38 -8.32 4.58 5.17
CA PHE A 38 -8.44 5.97 4.73
C PHE A 38 -8.87 6.92 5.85
N GLU A 39 -9.04 6.41 7.07
CA GLU A 39 -9.38 7.21 8.25
C GLU A 39 -8.20 8.10 8.61
N GLY A 40 -8.39 9.41 8.51
CA GLY A 40 -7.34 10.40 8.71
C GLY A 40 -6.69 10.32 10.09
N ALA A 41 -7.46 9.91 11.11
CA ALA A 41 -6.95 9.75 12.48
C ALA A 41 -6.07 8.49 12.67
N GLN A 42 -6.11 7.53 11.75
CA GLN A 42 -5.24 6.33 11.75
C GLN A 42 -3.96 6.55 10.94
N ILE A 43 -3.80 7.73 10.36
CA ILE A 43 -2.66 8.15 9.56
C ILE A 43 -2.03 9.33 10.31
N PRO A 44 -0.69 9.54 10.27
CA PRO A 44 -0.04 10.64 11.00
C PRO A 44 -0.47 12.03 10.46
N SER A 45 -1.69 12.45 10.78
CA SER A 45 -2.37 13.62 10.24
C SER A 45 -3.30 14.22 11.29
N ALA A 46 -3.64 15.50 11.12
CA ALA A 46 -4.65 16.18 11.93
C ALA A 46 -6.09 16.05 11.36
N LEU A 47 -6.26 15.33 10.24
CA LEU A 47 -7.53 15.21 9.55
C LEU A 47 -8.39 14.10 10.17
N GLN A 48 -9.70 14.29 10.21
CA GLN A 48 -10.66 13.33 10.76
C GLN A 48 -11.62 12.82 9.70
N GLY A 49 -12.03 11.56 9.86
CA GLY A 49 -12.93 10.86 8.97
C GLY A 49 -12.19 10.23 7.79
N GLU A 50 -12.95 9.59 6.91
CA GLU A 50 -12.44 9.06 5.66
C GLU A 50 -12.00 10.20 4.71
N ILE A 51 -10.74 10.15 4.25
CA ILE A 51 -10.13 11.19 3.40
C ILE A 51 -9.77 10.62 2.02
N ILE A 52 -10.70 10.76 1.07
CA ILE A 52 -10.51 10.37 -0.34
C ILE A 52 -10.87 11.56 -1.23
N VAL A 53 -9.89 12.05 -2.01
CA VAL A 53 -10.03 13.21 -2.91
C VAL A 53 -10.70 14.41 -2.20
N LYS A 54 -10.22 14.71 -1.00
CA LYS A 54 -10.73 15.83 -0.19
C LYS A 54 -9.89 17.08 -0.43
N THR A 55 -10.53 18.21 -0.66
CA THR A 55 -9.83 19.50 -0.73
C THR A 55 -9.40 19.95 0.66
N VAL A 56 -8.12 20.27 0.82
CA VAL A 56 -7.53 20.82 2.05
C VAL A 56 -6.71 22.05 1.71
N ASN A 57 -6.79 23.08 2.56
CA ASN A 57 -6.01 24.28 2.40
C ASN A 57 -4.72 24.18 3.23
N PHE A 58 -3.57 24.28 2.57
CA PHE A 58 -2.26 24.35 3.22
C PHE A 58 -1.50 25.58 2.72
N GLY A 59 -1.14 26.48 3.64
CA GLY A 59 -0.39 27.69 3.30
C GLY A 59 -1.09 28.59 2.28
N GLY A 60 -2.43 28.61 2.26
CA GLY A 60 -3.22 29.42 1.32
C GLY A 60 -3.50 28.77 -0.03
N ASN A 61 -2.99 27.56 -0.29
CA ASN A 61 -3.27 26.80 -1.52
C ASN A 61 -4.19 25.61 -1.23
N ASP A 62 -5.08 25.33 -2.18
CA ASP A 62 -5.98 24.18 -2.12
C ASP A 62 -5.37 22.95 -2.79
N TYR A 63 -5.41 21.82 -2.10
CA TYR A 63 -4.92 20.53 -2.58
C TYR A 63 -6.00 19.47 -2.47
N CYS A 64 -6.20 18.68 -3.52
CA CYS A 64 -6.98 17.45 -3.43
C CYS A 64 -6.09 16.33 -2.90
N VAL A 65 -6.40 15.81 -1.71
CA VAL A 65 -5.60 14.78 -1.04
C VAL A 65 -6.41 13.51 -0.78
N THR A 66 -5.71 12.38 -0.79
CA THR A 66 -6.19 11.09 -0.29
C THR A 66 -5.17 10.61 0.73
N LEU A 67 -5.60 10.25 1.93
CA LEU A 67 -4.73 9.67 2.95
C LEU A 67 -4.88 8.14 2.92
N VAL A 68 -3.78 7.40 2.85
CA VAL A 68 -3.81 5.93 2.83
C VAL A 68 -2.74 5.35 3.76
N ASN A 69 -3.10 4.29 4.48
CA ASN A 69 -2.18 3.40 5.18
C ASN A 69 -2.50 1.94 4.82
N VAL A 70 -1.48 1.08 4.81
CA VAL A 70 -1.57 -0.37 4.51
C VAL A 70 -0.69 -1.16 5.47
#